data_AF-A0AAW2XQF3-F1
#
_entry.id   AF-A0AAW2XQF3-F1
#
_cell.length_a   1.000
_cell.length_b   1.000
_cell.length_c   1.000
_cell.angle_alpha   90.00
_cell.angle_beta   90.00
_cell.angle_gamma   90.00
#
_symmetry.space_group_name_H-M   'P 1'
#
loop_
_entity.id
_entity.type
_entity.pdbx_description
1 polymer ?
#
loop_
_entity_poly.entity_id
_entity_poly.type
_entity_poly.pdbx_seq_one_letter_code
_entity_poly.pdbx_strand_id
1 'polypeptide(L)'
;MAWCIKSVNRSASSAFSPDGVYMAAGTMAGAVDLQFSSLANLDIFEFDFVSDDRQLILAGSAPSSERFNRISWSKAPANSEEYSLGLIAGGLVDGNIGLWNPKPLISSHKKGSDTSENAFVASLSRHRGPVRGLEFNSLSPNLLASGADEGDICIWDVSKPSEPSHFPPLKEMKVLPPTLVLQEPQLRFLFLLVFPGKCS
;
A
#
# COMPACT_ATOMS: atom_id res chain seq x y z
N MET A 1 -4.22 -31.08 5.76
CA MET A 1 -4.41 -30.55 4.39
C MET A 1 -4.87 -29.11 4.52
N ALA A 2 -4.06 -28.14 4.09
CA ALA A 2 -4.50 -26.76 4.06
C ALA A 2 -5.46 -26.57 2.88
N TRP A 3 -6.73 -26.27 3.19
CA TRP A 3 -7.75 -26.01 2.18
C TRP A 3 -7.61 -24.56 1.71
N CYS A 4 -6.82 -24.33 0.66
CA CYS A 4 -6.68 -23.03 0.02
C CYS A 4 -7.35 -23.05 -1.36
N ILE A 5 -8.05 -21.96 -1.70
CA ILE A 5 -8.75 -21.81 -2.99
C ILE A 5 -7.77 -21.35 -4.07
N LYS A 6 -6.89 -20.40 -3.72
CA LYS A 6 -5.76 -19.96 -4.52
C LYS A 6 -4.51 -19.84 -3.65
N SER A 7 -3.34 -20.02 -4.24
CA SER A 7 -2.05 -20.01 -3.55
C SER A 7 -0.96 -19.41 -4.44
N VAL A 8 -0.01 -18.74 -3.81
CA VAL A 8 1.27 -18.34 -4.39
C VAL A 8 2.34 -18.51 -3.30
N ASN A 9 3.47 -19.12 -3.64
CA ASN A 9 4.54 -19.35 -2.67
C ASN A 9 5.50 -18.16 -2.66
N ARG A 10 5.19 -17.13 -1.86
CA ARG A 10 6.03 -15.94 -1.68
C ARG A 10 5.96 -15.42 -0.25
N SER A 11 7.09 -14.94 0.25
CA SER A 11 7.16 -14.15 1.48
C SER A 11 6.87 -12.69 1.15
N ALA A 12 5.60 -12.28 1.31
CA ALA A 12 5.14 -10.97 0.87
C ALA A 12 4.26 -10.27 1.91
N SER A 13 4.35 -8.94 1.94
CA SER A 13 3.28 -8.10 2.47
C SER A 13 2.20 -7.98 1.40
N SER A 14 0.93 -7.90 1.78
CA SER A 14 -0.16 -7.92 0.80
C SER A 14 -1.30 -6.97 1.11
N ALA A 15 -2.01 -6.56 0.05
CA ALA A 15 -3.20 -5.73 0.12
C ALA A 15 -4.20 -6.15 -0.98
N PHE A 16 -5.48 -6.13 -0.67
CA PHE A 16 -6.54 -6.45 -1.62
C PHE A 16 -7.04 -5.18 -2.31
N SER A 17 -7.41 -5.31 -3.58
CA SER A 17 -8.16 -4.29 -4.29
C SER A 17 -9.53 -4.10 -3.61
N PRO A 18 -9.96 -2.86 -3.30
CA PRO A 18 -11.25 -2.62 -2.64
C PRO A 18 -12.49 -3.00 -3.47
N ASP A 19 -12.44 -2.82 -4.79
CA ASP A 19 -13.59 -3.01 -5.70
C ASP A 19 -13.30 -4.03 -6.83
N GLY A 20 -12.17 -4.73 -6.79
CA GLY A 20 -11.69 -5.56 -7.90
C GLY A 20 -11.24 -6.96 -7.49
N VAL A 21 -10.99 -7.81 -8.49
CA VAL A 21 -10.46 -9.18 -8.33
C VAL A 21 -8.94 -9.22 -8.29
N TYR A 22 -8.31 -8.20 -7.71
CA TYR A 22 -6.86 -8.07 -7.69
C TYR A 22 -6.30 -8.04 -6.27
N MET A 23 -5.06 -8.49 -6.14
CA MET A 23 -4.28 -8.42 -4.90
C MET A 23 -2.87 -7.97 -5.22
N ALA A 24 -2.37 -7.02 -4.43
CA ALA A 24 -0.99 -6.60 -4.49
C ALA A 24 -0.19 -7.40 -3.46
N ALA A 25 1.01 -7.84 -3.84
CA ALA A 25 1.94 -8.52 -2.97
C ALA A 25 3.34 -7.99 -3.25
N GLY A 26 3.98 -7.41 -2.23
CA GLY A 26 5.34 -6.90 -2.34
C GLY A 26 6.30 -7.73 -1.50
N THR A 27 7.53 -7.89 -1.99
CA THR A 27 8.58 -8.67 -1.32
C THR A 27 8.76 -8.22 0.12
N MET A 28 8.53 -9.13 1.08
CA MET A 28 8.54 -8.79 2.50
C MET A 28 9.97 -8.49 2.99
N ALA A 29 10.08 -7.45 3.82
CA ALA A 29 11.30 -7.14 4.55
C ALA A 29 11.74 -8.30 5.46
N GLY A 30 13.04 -8.61 5.47
CA GLY A 30 13.61 -9.66 6.31
C GLY A 30 13.37 -11.10 5.84
N ALA A 31 12.63 -11.30 4.75
CA ALA A 31 12.44 -12.63 4.17
C ALA A 31 13.59 -13.02 3.23
N VAL A 32 14.11 -14.23 3.36
CA VAL A 32 14.95 -14.84 2.33
C VAL A 32 14.02 -15.64 1.42
N ASP A 33 13.93 -15.26 0.15
CA ASP A 33 13.13 -16.05 -0.78
C ASP A 33 13.85 -17.36 -1.16
N LEU A 34 13.11 -18.33 -1.68
CA LEU A 34 13.64 -19.64 -2.07
C LEU A 34 14.61 -19.57 -3.27
N GLN A 35 14.66 -18.42 -3.96
CA GLN A 35 15.48 -18.18 -5.15
C GLN A 35 16.75 -17.36 -4.82
N PHE A 36 16.97 -17.04 -3.54
CA PHE A 36 18.02 -16.12 -3.07
C PHE A 36 18.01 -14.76 -3.79
N SER A 37 16.85 -14.30 -4.26
CA SER A 37 16.72 -13.00 -4.89
C SER A 37 16.83 -11.88 -3.87
N SER A 38 17.72 -10.94 -4.14
CA SER A 38 17.82 -9.69 -3.39
C SER A 38 16.82 -8.63 -3.88
N LEU A 39 16.16 -8.84 -5.02
CA LEU A 39 15.29 -7.85 -5.64
C LEU A 39 13.96 -7.67 -4.89
N ALA A 40 13.58 -6.43 -4.66
CA ALA A 40 12.27 -6.07 -4.13
C ALA A 40 11.33 -5.74 -5.28
N ASN A 41 10.19 -6.40 -5.33
CA ASN A 41 9.17 -6.19 -6.37
C ASN A 41 7.80 -6.00 -5.73
N LEU A 42 6.95 -5.26 -6.43
CA LEU A 42 5.51 -5.20 -6.23
C LEU A 42 4.83 -6.01 -7.34
N ASP A 43 4.25 -7.13 -6.97
CA ASP A 43 3.51 -8.00 -7.87
C ASP A 43 2.00 -7.79 -7.68
N ILE A 44 1.25 -7.82 -8.78
CA ILE A 44 -0.21 -7.80 -8.76
C ILE A 44 -0.70 -9.14 -9.27
N PHE A 45 -1.61 -9.76 -8.53
CA PHE A 45 -2.24 -11.02 -8.86
C PHE A 45 -3.72 -10.81 -9.16
N GLU A 46 -4.25 -11.58 -10.12
CA GLU A 46 -5.67 -11.65 -10.45
C GLU A 46 -6.29 -12.92 -9.88
N PHE A 47 -7.46 -12.80 -9.25
CA PHE A 47 -8.27 -13.92 -8.82
C PHE A 47 -9.14 -14.41 -9.98
N ASP A 48 -8.71 -15.48 -10.64
CA ASP A 48 -9.55 -16.20 -11.59
C ASP A 48 -10.34 -17.30 -10.86
N PHE A 49 -11.63 -17.08 -10.58
CA PHE A 49 -12.48 -18.10 -9.97
C PHE A 49 -13.16 -19.04 -10.99
N VAL A 50 -12.93 -18.83 -12.29
CA VAL A 50 -13.48 -19.69 -13.34
C VAL A 50 -12.63 -20.94 -13.50
N SER A 51 -11.31 -20.80 -13.41
CA SER A 51 -10.36 -21.92 -13.44
C SER A 51 -10.25 -22.63 -12.08
N ASP A 52 -10.22 -23.96 -12.12
CA ASP A 52 -9.90 -24.82 -10.95
C ASP A 52 -8.39 -24.84 -10.63
N ASP A 53 -7.57 -24.13 -11.41
CA ASP A 53 -6.15 -23.95 -11.08
C ASP A 53 -6.04 -23.22 -9.73
N ARG A 54 -5.14 -23.69 -8.87
CA ARG A 54 -4.91 -23.06 -7.56
C ARG A 54 -3.82 -22.00 -7.61
N GLN A 55 -3.07 -21.90 -8.70
CA GLN A 55 -2.06 -20.86 -8.81
C GLN A 55 -2.71 -19.50 -9.10
N LEU A 56 -2.19 -18.46 -8.43
CA LEU A 56 -2.57 -17.09 -8.75
C LEU A 56 -1.91 -16.65 -10.06
N ILE A 57 -2.68 -15.94 -10.88
CA ILE A 57 -2.21 -15.43 -12.16
C ILE A 57 -1.51 -14.09 -11.88
N LEU A 58 -0.24 -13.98 -12.26
CA LEU A 58 0.46 -12.70 -12.22
C LEU A 58 -0.18 -11.77 -13.26
N ALA A 59 -0.73 -10.67 -12.81
CA ALA A 59 -1.35 -9.65 -13.64
C ALA A 59 -0.40 -8.50 -13.97
N GLY A 60 0.70 -8.35 -13.23
CA GLY A 60 1.73 -7.35 -13.49
C GLY A 60 2.79 -7.32 -12.38
N SER A 61 3.96 -6.75 -12.68
CA SER A 61 5.04 -6.59 -11.71
C SER A 61 5.76 -5.26 -11.91
N ALA A 62 6.14 -4.61 -10.82
CA ALA A 62 6.94 -3.40 -10.81
C ALA A 62 8.16 -3.57 -9.89
N PRO A 63 9.36 -3.14 -10.30
CA PRO A 63 10.50 -3.10 -9.39
C PRO A 63 10.24 -2.06 -8.29
N SER A 64 10.72 -2.37 -7.08
CA SER A 64 10.77 -1.47 -5.94
C SER A 64 12.22 -1.22 -5.56
N SER A 65 12.51 -0.03 -5.04
CA SER A 65 13.84 0.30 -4.52
C SER A 65 14.20 -0.55 -3.30
N GLU A 66 13.20 -0.83 -2.45
CA GLU A 66 13.36 -1.52 -1.18
C GLU A 66 12.22 -2.49 -0.89
N ARG A 67 12.44 -3.37 0.09
CA ARG A 67 11.45 -4.36 0.53
C ARG A 67 10.31 -3.72 1.32
N PHE A 68 9.17 -4.39 1.32
CA PHE A 68 7.93 -3.88 1.92
C PHE A 68 7.75 -4.39 3.35
N ASN A 69 7.45 -3.46 4.25
CA ASN A 69 6.95 -3.75 5.59
C ASN A 69 5.42 -3.80 5.62
N ARG A 70 4.78 -2.94 4.84
CA ARG A 70 3.32 -2.82 4.70
C ARG A 70 2.94 -2.42 3.29
N ILE A 71 1.76 -2.84 2.86
CA ILE A 71 1.14 -2.42 1.61
C ILE A 71 -0.31 -2.10 1.91
N SER A 72 -0.84 -1.06 1.25
CA SER A 72 -2.24 -0.70 1.30
C SER A 72 -2.72 -0.33 -0.10
N TRP A 73 -3.99 -0.59 -0.41
CA TRP A 73 -4.58 -0.29 -1.70
C TRP A 73 -5.79 0.62 -1.49
N SER A 74 -5.76 1.80 -2.11
CA SER A 74 -6.85 2.78 -2.06
C SER A 74 -8.01 2.40 -2.96
N LYS A 75 -9.19 2.91 -2.63
CA LYS A 75 -10.31 2.91 -3.56
C LYS A 75 -10.01 3.84 -4.75
N ALA A 76 -10.60 3.55 -5.90
CA ALA A 76 -10.53 4.46 -7.05
C ALA A 76 -11.20 5.81 -6.69
N PRO A 77 -10.60 6.96 -7.06
CA PRO A 77 -11.28 8.23 -6.94
C PRO A 77 -12.48 8.25 -7.89
N ALA A 78 -13.64 8.73 -7.43
CA ALA A 78 -14.90 8.66 -8.19
C ALA A 78 -14.83 9.29 -9.60
N ASN A 79 -13.91 10.24 -9.83
CA ASN A 79 -13.82 11.01 -11.07
C ASN A 79 -12.45 10.89 -11.78
N SER A 80 -11.65 9.84 -11.50
CA SER A 80 -10.32 9.68 -12.12
C SER A 80 -10.25 8.45 -13.01
N GLU A 81 -10.18 8.69 -14.32
CA GLU A 81 -9.90 7.64 -15.31
C GLU A 81 -8.45 7.14 -15.20
N GLU A 82 -7.50 7.99 -14.84
CA GLU A 82 -6.09 7.61 -14.71
C GLU A 82 -5.86 6.62 -13.56
N TYR A 83 -6.57 6.82 -12.44
CA TYR A 83 -6.49 6.00 -11.23
C TYR A 83 -7.76 5.18 -11.02
N SER A 84 -8.36 4.67 -12.10
CA SER A 84 -9.61 3.91 -12.06
C SER A 84 -9.53 2.60 -11.25
N LEU A 85 -8.33 2.13 -10.94
CA LEU A 85 -8.07 0.98 -10.05
C LEU A 85 -7.52 1.42 -8.68
N GLY A 86 -7.56 2.71 -8.36
CA GLY A 86 -6.98 3.28 -7.15
C GLY A 86 -5.45 3.38 -7.22
N LEU A 87 -4.85 3.48 -6.04
CA LEU A 87 -3.41 3.59 -5.81
C LEU A 87 -2.95 2.52 -4.83
N ILE A 88 -1.75 2.01 -5.05
CA ILE A 88 -1.08 1.14 -4.09
C ILE A 88 -0.02 1.97 -3.39
N ALA A 89 -0.05 1.97 -2.06
CA ALA A 89 1.01 2.52 -1.24
C ALA A 89 1.79 1.39 -0.59
N GLY A 90 3.10 1.48 -0.60
CA GLY A 90 3.99 0.50 0.01
C GLY A 90 5.00 1.17 0.92
N GLY A 91 5.00 0.77 2.18
CA GLY A 91 5.90 1.27 3.22
C GLY A 91 7.16 0.44 3.23
N LEU A 92 8.29 1.10 2.99
CA LEU A 92 9.57 0.46 2.74
C LEU A 92 10.43 0.37 4.01
N VAL A 93 11.54 -0.36 3.92
CA VAL A 93 12.50 -0.54 5.03
C VAL A 93 13.33 0.70 5.29
N ASP A 94 13.60 1.50 4.26
CA ASP A 94 14.38 2.75 4.34
C ASP A 94 13.58 3.94 4.91
N GLY A 95 12.29 3.75 5.20
CA GLY A 95 11.39 4.81 5.66
C GLY A 95 10.64 5.54 4.54
N ASN A 96 10.94 5.22 3.28
CA ASN A 96 10.19 5.76 2.17
C ASN A 96 8.84 5.05 2.00
N ILE A 97 7.90 5.75 1.37
CA ILE A 97 6.63 5.18 0.95
C ILE A 97 6.54 5.35 -0.55
N GLY A 98 6.50 4.24 -1.28
CA GLY A 98 6.24 4.28 -2.72
C GLY A 98 4.75 4.33 -3.00
N LEU A 99 4.38 5.05 -4.07
CA LEU A 99 3.04 5.05 -4.65
C LEU A 99 3.10 4.45 -6.06
N TRP A 100 2.22 3.50 -6.33
CA TRP A 100 2.10 2.82 -7.62
C TRP A 100 0.67 2.89 -8.16
N ASN A 101 0.54 3.08 -9.47
CA ASN A 101 -0.68 2.94 -10.22
C ASN A 101 -0.78 1.49 -10.76
N PRO A 102 -1.75 0.69 -10.31
CA PRO A 102 -1.95 -0.69 -10.77
C PRO A 102 -2.52 -0.79 -12.19
N LYS A 103 -3.18 0.26 -12.70
CA LYS A 103 -3.80 0.27 -14.03
C LYS A 103 -2.81 -0.03 -15.17
N PRO A 104 -1.68 0.70 -15.30
CA PRO A 104 -0.71 0.40 -16.34
C PRO A 104 -0.08 -0.99 -16.19
N LEU A 105 0.15 -1.46 -14.96
CA LEU A 105 0.72 -2.80 -14.72
C LEU A 105 -0.18 -3.94 -15.22
N ILE A 106 -1.47 -3.87 -14.89
CA ILE A 106 -2.44 -4.88 -15.32
C ILE A 106 -2.67 -4.79 -16.85
N SER A 107 -2.68 -3.58 -17.38
CA SER A 107 -2.93 -3.34 -18.81
C SER A 107 -1.76 -3.75 -19.70
N SER A 108 -0.51 -3.50 -19.27
CA SER A 108 0.69 -3.85 -20.04
C SER A 108 0.87 -5.36 -20.13
N HIS A 109 0.65 -6.07 -19.02
CA HIS A 109 0.71 -7.53 -18.98
C HIS A 109 -0.35 -8.18 -19.88
N LYS A 110 -1.60 -7.69 -19.85
CA LYS A 110 -2.66 -8.17 -20.76
C LYS A 110 -2.34 -7.92 -22.24
N LYS A 111 -1.47 -6.95 -22.55
CA LYS A 111 -0.99 -6.63 -23.90
C LYS A 111 0.33 -7.32 -24.27
N GLY A 112 0.90 -8.15 -23.39
CA GLY A 112 2.18 -8.83 -23.62
C GLY A 112 3.39 -7.90 -23.69
N SER A 113 3.31 -6.73 -23.06
CA SER A 113 4.39 -5.73 -23.03
C SER A 113 5.02 -5.69 -21.64
N ASP A 114 6.32 -5.96 -21.57
CA ASP A 114 7.13 -5.95 -20.33
C ASP A 114 7.43 -4.53 -19.81
N THR A 115 6.85 -3.51 -20.42
CA THR A 115 7.17 -2.10 -20.14
C THR A 115 6.30 -1.62 -18.97
N SER A 116 6.79 -1.82 -17.74
CA SER A 116 6.18 -1.32 -16.49
C SER A 116 6.48 0.17 -16.22
N GLU A 117 6.97 0.89 -17.24
CA GLU A 117 7.62 2.21 -17.13
C GLU A 117 6.74 3.34 -16.58
N ASN A 118 5.43 3.14 -16.44
CA ASN A 118 4.51 4.18 -15.97
C ASN A 118 3.72 3.80 -14.72
N ALA A 119 4.14 2.74 -14.02
CA ALA A 119 3.45 2.26 -12.83
C ALA A 119 3.86 2.98 -11.55
N PHE A 120 5.12 3.39 -11.43
CA PHE A 120 5.58 4.13 -10.27
C PHE A 120 5.17 5.59 -10.40
N VAL A 121 4.55 6.14 -9.35
CA VAL A 121 3.95 7.48 -9.38
C VAL A 121 4.78 8.47 -8.59
N ALA A 122 5.09 8.15 -7.33
CA ALA A 122 5.87 9.03 -6.45
C ALA A 122 6.50 8.26 -5.28
N SER A 123 7.51 8.85 -4.66
CA SER A 123 8.09 8.41 -3.39
C SER A 123 7.88 9.49 -2.32
N LEU A 124 7.44 9.09 -1.14
CA LEU A 124 7.26 9.94 0.03
C LEU A 124 8.37 9.66 1.04
N SER A 125 9.29 10.60 1.22
CA SER A 125 10.52 10.43 1.99
C SER A 125 10.58 11.32 3.23
N ARG A 126 9.71 11.05 4.21
CA ARG A 126 9.62 11.84 5.45
C ARG A 126 10.03 11.09 6.71
N HIS A 127 9.73 9.80 6.75
CA HIS A 127 10.13 8.95 7.87
C HIS A 127 11.63 8.64 7.77
N ARG A 128 12.28 8.50 8.93
CA ARG A 128 13.70 8.16 9.04
C ARG A 128 13.90 6.69 9.41
N GLY A 129 12.85 6.03 9.89
CA GLY A 129 12.85 4.61 10.22
C GLY A 129 11.87 3.81 9.36
N PRO A 130 11.93 2.47 9.45
CA PRO A 130 11.07 1.59 8.67
C PRO A 130 9.57 1.90 8.88
N VAL A 131 8.82 1.98 7.78
CA VAL A 131 7.37 2.25 7.85
C VAL A 131 6.62 1.00 8.29
N ARG A 132 5.99 1.01 9.47
CA ARG A 132 5.28 -0.15 10.05
C ARG A 132 3.76 -0.07 9.98
N GLY A 133 3.23 1.14 9.90
CA GLY A 133 1.81 1.41 9.69
C GLY A 133 1.63 2.12 8.37
N LEU A 134 0.71 1.64 7.54
CA LEU A 134 0.36 2.28 6.27
C LEU A 134 -1.06 1.92 5.89
N GLU A 135 -1.93 2.92 5.75
CA GLU A 135 -3.33 2.68 5.43
C GLU A 135 -4.00 3.87 4.74
N PHE A 136 -4.74 3.59 3.67
CA PHE A 136 -5.64 4.55 3.04
C PHE A 136 -6.95 4.71 3.81
N ASN A 137 -7.47 5.92 3.86
CA ASN A 137 -8.78 6.18 4.43
C ASN A 137 -9.90 5.65 3.50
N SER A 138 -10.79 4.82 4.06
CA SER A 138 -11.93 4.22 3.34
C SER A 138 -13.00 5.23 2.91
N LEU A 139 -13.15 6.34 3.63
CA LEU A 139 -14.12 7.40 3.36
C LEU A 139 -13.55 8.48 2.45
N SER A 140 -12.23 8.67 2.47
CA SER A 140 -11.52 9.65 1.65
C SER A 140 -10.27 9.00 1.05
N PRO A 141 -10.37 8.33 -0.11
CA PRO A 141 -9.29 7.51 -0.67
C PRO A 141 -8.02 8.30 -1.03
N ASN A 142 -8.12 9.63 -1.06
CA ASN A 142 -7.00 10.53 -1.27
C ASN A 142 -6.15 10.75 -0.01
N LEU A 143 -6.60 10.27 1.17
CA LEU A 143 -5.85 10.40 2.41
C LEU A 143 -5.16 9.09 2.74
N LEU A 144 -3.85 9.17 2.96
CA LEU A 144 -3.01 8.05 3.36
C LEU A 144 -2.37 8.38 4.70
N ALA A 145 -2.36 7.43 5.62
CA ALA A 145 -1.61 7.56 6.85
C ALA A 145 -0.45 6.60 6.87
N SER A 146 0.65 7.05 7.47
CA SER A 146 1.79 6.22 7.73
C SER A 146 2.37 6.45 9.10
N GLY A 147 2.89 5.38 9.69
CA GLY A 147 3.62 5.39 10.95
C GLY A 147 4.90 4.58 10.81
N ALA A 148 5.99 5.08 11.36
CA ALA A 148 7.30 4.46 11.31
C ALA A 148 7.87 4.16 12.70
N ASP A 149 8.96 3.39 12.76
CA ASP A 149 9.56 2.89 14.01
C ASP A 149 10.01 4.03 14.96
N GLU A 150 10.32 5.22 14.44
CA GLU A 150 10.63 6.42 15.24
C GLU A 150 9.44 6.96 16.04
N GLY A 151 8.22 6.48 15.76
CA GLY A 151 6.99 6.93 16.41
C GLY A 151 6.31 8.15 15.77
N ASP A 152 6.84 8.65 14.66
CA ASP A 152 6.23 9.72 13.89
C ASP A 152 5.04 9.17 13.06
N ILE A 153 3.93 9.91 13.07
CA ILE A 153 2.74 9.63 12.26
C ILE A 153 2.59 10.75 11.24
N CYS A 154 2.45 10.39 9.97
CA CYS A 154 2.25 11.33 8.87
C CYS A 154 0.91 11.07 8.19
N ILE A 155 0.18 12.16 7.90
CA ILE A 155 -1.00 12.14 7.04
C ILE A 155 -0.61 12.77 5.71
N TRP A 156 -0.89 12.06 4.64
CA TRP A 156 -0.59 12.43 3.28
C TRP A 156 -1.88 12.68 2.52
N ASP A 157 -1.91 13.76 1.78
CA ASP A 157 -2.92 14.02 0.76
C ASP A 157 -2.32 13.66 -0.60
N VAL A 158 -2.81 12.54 -1.13
CA VAL A 158 -2.47 12.00 -2.45
C VAL A 158 -3.56 12.30 -3.49
N SER A 159 -4.37 13.35 -3.29
CA SER A 159 -5.32 13.83 -4.32
C SER A 159 -4.64 14.15 -5.65
N LYS A 160 -3.38 14.59 -5.60
CA LYS A 160 -2.46 14.67 -6.74
C LYS A 160 -1.30 13.71 -6.52
N PRO A 161 -1.39 12.45 -6.98
CA PRO A 161 -0.38 11.43 -6.71
C PRO A 161 1.03 11.78 -7.20
N SER A 162 1.15 12.60 -8.26
CA SER A 162 2.43 13.09 -8.79
C SER A 162 3.08 14.18 -7.93
N GLU A 163 2.29 14.90 -7.13
CA GLU A 163 2.74 15.96 -6.22
C GLU A 163 2.07 15.79 -4.86
N PRO A 164 2.36 14.68 -4.16
CA PRO A 164 1.71 14.37 -2.90
C PRO A 164 2.08 15.41 -1.85
N SER A 165 1.07 15.96 -1.17
CA SER A 165 1.29 16.90 -0.08
C SER A 165 1.13 16.18 1.25
N HIS A 166 1.73 16.72 2.30
CA HIS A 166 1.58 16.17 3.64
C HIS A 166 1.04 17.25 4.56
N PHE A 167 0.16 16.86 5.46
CA PHE A 167 -0.27 17.77 6.51
C PHE A 167 0.91 18.02 7.45
N PRO A 168 1.09 19.27 7.92
CA PRO A 168 2.18 19.60 8.84
C PRO A 168 2.18 18.61 10.02
N PRO A 169 3.37 18.23 10.50
CA PRO A 169 3.46 17.26 11.59
C PRO A 169 2.71 17.85 12.78
N LEU A 170 1.97 17.01 13.51
CA LEU A 170 1.27 17.41 14.74
C LEU A 170 2.26 17.69 15.89
N LYS A 171 3.38 18.37 15.61
CA LYS A 171 4.28 18.95 16.60
C LYS A 171 3.61 20.23 17.08
N GLU A 172 3.08 20.15 18.30
CA GLU A 172 2.27 21.16 19.02
C GLU A 172 0.74 20.96 18.99
N MET A 173 0.26 19.76 19.35
CA MET A 173 -1.00 19.69 20.12
C MET A 173 -0.70 19.80 21.63
N LYS A 174 -0.31 20.99 22.10
CA LYS A 174 -0.41 21.31 23.54
C LYS A 174 -1.83 21.71 23.96
N VAL A 175 -2.77 21.88 23.02
CA VAL A 175 -4.13 22.36 23.33
C VAL A 175 -5.18 21.75 22.40
N LEU A 176 -5.27 20.43 22.31
CA LEU A 176 -6.57 19.83 22.00
C LEU A 176 -6.78 18.67 22.97
N PRO A 177 -7.86 18.68 23.77
CA PRO A 177 -8.16 17.56 24.65
C PRO A 177 -8.25 16.28 23.80
N PRO A 178 -7.81 15.12 24.33
CA PRO A 178 -7.87 13.83 23.62
C PRO A 178 -9.28 13.51 23.09
N THR A 179 -10.30 14.17 23.62
CA THR A 179 -11.68 14.18 23.13
C THR A 179 -11.82 14.60 21.65
N LEU A 180 -11.06 15.58 21.15
CA LEU A 180 -11.25 16.13 19.78
C LEU A 180 -10.60 15.27 18.67
N VAL A 181 -9.46 14.63 18.95
CA VAL A 181 -8.84 13.66 18.02
C VAL A 181 -9.72 12.41 17.88
N LEU A 182 -10.46 12.06 18.94
CA LEU A 182 -11.45 10.98 18.95
C LEU A 182 -12.82 11.39 18.38
N GLN A 183 -13.03 12.68 18.13
CA GLN A 183 -14.30 13.23 17.65
C GLN A 183 -14.35 13.33 16.13
N GLU A 184 -13.19 13.41 15.47
CA GLU A 184 -13.06 13.21 14.02
C GLU A 184 -13.06 11.70 13.72
N PRO A 185 -14.17 11.15 13.17
CA PRO A 185 -14.30 9.69 12.98
C PRO A 185 -13.18 9.13 12.09
N GLN A 186 -12.69 9.96 11.18
CA GLN A 186 -11.62 9.68 10.21
C GLN A 186 -10.26 9.47 10.87
N LEU A 187 -9.92 10.31 11.86
CA LEU A 187 -8.62 10.29 12.54
C LEU A 187 -8.57 9.24 13.66
N ARG A 188 -9.72 8.96 14.29
CA ARG A 188 -9.85 7.93 15.31
C ARG A 188 -9.65 6.52 14.77
N PHE A 189 -10.18 6.23 13.58
CA PHE A 189 -10.00 4.93 12.94
C PHE A 189 -8.53 4.66 12.61
N LEU A 190 -7.88 5.70 12.09
CA LEU A 190 -6.49 5.69 11.67
C LEU A 190 -5.49 5.50 12.81
N PHE A 191 -5.76 6.12 13.97
CA PHE A 191 -4.93 5.96 15.16
C PHE A 191 -5.02 4.52 15.72
N LEU A 192 -6.20 3.90 15.65
CA LEU A 192 -6.44 2.53 16.13
C LEU A 192 -5.80 1.46 15.24
N LEU A 193 -5.70 1.70 13.93
CA LEU A 193 -5.08 0.77 12.99
C LEU A 193 -3.54 0.85 12.97
N VAL A 194 -2.97 2.03 13.24
CA VAL A 194 -1.50 2.21 13.30
C VAL A 194 -0.91 1.76 14.66
N PHE A 195 -1.67 1.83 15.76
CA PHE A 195 -1.24 1.39 17.09
C PHE A 195 -2.27 0.49 17.79
N PRO A 196 -2.33 -0.82 17.46
CA PRO A 196 -3.32 -1.73 18.04
C PRO A 196 -3.15 -2.00 19.55
N GLY A 197 -2.10 -1.48 20.20
CA GLY A 197 -1.73 -1.78 21.59
C GLY A 197 -1.85 -0.64 22.61
N LYS A 198 -2.47 0.50 22.28
CA LYS A 198 -2.52 1.68 23.18
C LYS A 198 -3.92 2.10 23.64
N CYS A 199 -4.93 1.25 23.47
CA CYS A 199 -6.22 1.44 24.13
C CYS A 199 -6.40 0.39 25.24
N SER A 200 -5.93 0.73 26.45
CA SER A 200 -6.40 0.15 27.71
C SER A 200 -6.66 1.26 28.71
#